data_AF-A0A966WN39-F1
#
_entry.id   AF-A0A966WN39-F1
#
_cell.length_a   1.000
_cell.length_b   1.000
_cell.length_c   1.000
_cell.angle_alpha   90.00
_cell.angle_beta   90.00
_cell.angle_gamma   90.00
#
_symmetry.space_group_name_H-M   'P 1'
#
loop_
_entity.id
_entity.type
_entity.pdbx_description
1 polymer ?
#
loop_
_entity_poly.entity_id
_entity_poly.type
_entity_poly.pdbx_seq_one_letter_code
_entity_poly.pdbx_strand_id
1 'polypeptide(L)'
;FNPLPYLRLSIASGAKRESIAQIFDFLWTTGLDPQSEETIGLLGGALGITDIRQALGAQPVKDILRRNTDQAIEDGVYGVPTTVIDGYRFWGVDQMDMLRSYLQDSRVFDTEIMSQLSDLPSGVSRQN
;
A
#
# COMPACT_ATOMS: atom_id res chain seq x y z
N PHE A 1 -2.33 -3.94 16.27
CA PHE A 1 -2.85 -2.84 15.43
C PHE A 1 -3.79 -3.43 14.39
N ASN A 2 -5.03 -2.96 14.33
CA ASN A 2 -6.02 -3.33 13.31
C ASN A 2 -6.09 -2.22 12.24
N PRO A 3 -5.69 -2.49 10.97
CA PRO A 3 -5.71 -1.49 9.91
C PRO A 3 -7.09 -1.30 9.26
N LEU A 4 -8.04 -2.21 9.47
CA LEU A 4 -9.30 -2.24 8.72
C LEU A 4 -10.12 -0.95 8.80
N PRO A 5 -10.28 -0.28 9.96
CA PRO A 5 -10.99 1.00 10.03
C PRO A 5 -10.37 2.05 9.10
N TYR A 6 -9.03 2.12 9.05
CA TYR A 6 -8.28 3.12 8.28
C TYR A 6 -8.29 2.84 6.78
N LEU A 7 -8.20 1.58 6.37
CA LEU A 7 -8.35 1.19 4.97
C LEU A 7 -9.76 1.50 4.46
N ARG A 8 -10.78 1.28 5.30
CA ARG A 8 -12.16 1.62 4.98
C ARG A 8 -12.41 3.14 5.01
N LEU A 9 -11.79 3.88 5.93
CA LEU A 9 -11.81 5.36 5.93
C LEU A 9 -11.20 5.92 4.64
N SER A 10 -10.07 5.36 4.18
CA SER A 10 -9.43 5.74 2.92
C SER A 10 -10.41 5.57 1.76
N ILE A 11 -11.07 4.43 1.64
CA ILE A 11 -12.07 4.18 0.59
C ILE A 11 -13.29 5.11 0.73
N ALA A 12 -13.83 5.26 1.95
CA ALA A 12 -15.01 6.07 2.21
C ALA A 12 -14.77 7.58 1.95
N SER A 13 -13.53 8.05 2.08
CA SER A 13 -13.10 9.40 1.72
C SER A 13 -12.71 9.56 0.23
N GLY A 14 -12.95 8.53 -0.58
CA GLY A 14 -12.72 8.54 -2.02
C GLY A 14 -11.30 8.17 -2.44
N ALA A 15 -10.50 7.57 -1.55
CA ALA A 15 -9.11 7.15 -1.77
C ALA A 15 -8.21 8.27 -2.33
N LYS A 16 -8.49 9.51 -1.93
CA LYS A 16 -7.73 10.69 -2.36
C LYS A 16 -6.37 10.73 -1.68
N ARG A 17 -5.37 11.26 -2.38
CA ARG A 17 -4.00 11.42 -1.84
C ARG A 17 -4.00 12.21 -0.54
N GLU A 18 -4.78 13.28 -0.46
CA GLU A 18 -4.89 14.16 0.70
C GLU A 18 -5.47 13.41 1.90
N SER A 19 -6.52 12.63 1.68
CA SER A 19 -7.14 11.79 2.73
C SER A 19 -6.19 10.72 3.23
N ILE A 20 -5.45 10.05 2.32
CA ILE A 20 -4.44 9.05 2.69
C ILE A 20 -3.31 9.70 3.50
N ALA A 21 -2.80 10.86 3.06
CA ALA A 21 -1.76 11.59 3.77
C ALA A 21 -2.20 11.99 5.19
N GLN A 22 -3.45 12.45 5.34
CA GLN A 22 -4.01 12.80 6.64
C GLN A 22 -4.19 11.58 7.55
N ILE A 23 -4.58 10.43 7.01
CA ILE A 23 -4.64 9.16 7.77
C ILE A 23 -3.23 8.77 8.27
N PHE A 24 -2.21 8.84 7.42
CA PHE A 24 -0.83 8.56 7.80
C PHE A 24 -0.30 9.55 8.83
N ASP A 25 -0.48 10.85 8.62
CA ASP A 25 -0.05 11.86 9.59
C ASP A 25 -0.69 11.59 10.95
N PHE A 26 -2.02 11.44 10.98
CA PHE A 26 -2.75 11.22 12.22
C PHE A 26 -2.29 9.97 12.98
N LEU A 27 -2.06 8.86 12.27
CA LEU A 27 -1.66 7.60 12.90
C LEU A 27 -0.21 7.58 13.38
N TRP A 28 0.69 8.33 12.75
CA TRP A 28 2.13 8.29 13.06
C TRP A 28 2.63 9.49 13.87
N THR A 29 1.89 10.60 13.96
CA THR A 29 2.38 11.82 14.61
C THR A 29 1.62 12.24 15.87
N THR A 30 0.40 11.76 16.09
CA THR A 30 -0.44 12.23 17.21
C THR A 30 -0.21 11.47 18.53
N GLY A 31 0.29 10.23 18.47
CA GLY A 31 0.45 9.36 19.64
C GLY A 31 -0.87 8.85 20.25
N LEU A 32 -2.02 9.10 19.60
CA LEU A 32 -3.32 8.58 20.03
C LEU A 32 -3.43 7.07 19.82
N ASP A 33 -4.28 6.40 20.60
CA ASP A 33 -4.53 4.97 20.44
C ASP A 33 -5.34 4.69 19.17
N PRO A 34 -4.75 4.06 18.13
CA PRO A 34 -5.42 3.77 16.87
C PRO A 34 -6.43 2.61 16.95
N GLN A 35 -6.69 2.05 18.13
CA GLN A 35 -7.78 1.10 18.32
C GLN A 35 -9.02 1.73 18.94
N SER A 36 -8.91 2.95 19.48
CA SER A 36 -10.02 3.62 20.15
C SER A 36 -11.07 4.16 19.17
N GLU A 37 -12.34 3.99 19.51
CA GLU A 37 -13.46 4.54 18.73
C GLU A 37 -13.38 6.07 18.64
N GLU A 38 -12.88 6.73 19.68
CA GLU A 38 -12.65 8.18 19.71
C GLU A 38 -11.65 8.62 18.64
N THR A 39 -10.49 7.96 18.55
CA THR A 39 -9.44 8.28 17.57
C THR A 39 -9.94 8.06 16.13
N ILE A 40 -10.69 6.99 15.90
CA ILE A 40 -11.32 6.71 14.59
C ILE A 40 -12.38 7.78 14.27
N GLY A 41 -13.16 8.20 15.27
CA GLY A 41 -14.17 9.25 15.16
C GLY A 41 -13.57 10.61 14.79
N LEU A 42 -12.52 11.04 15.51
CA LEU A 42 -11.81 12.29 15.26
C LEU A 42 -11.24 12.36 13.84
N LEU A 43 -10.54 11.30 13.41
CA LEU A 43 -9.97 11.24 12.06
C LEU A 43 -11.07 11.24 11.00
N GLY A 44 -12.12 10.44 11.19
CA GLY A 44 -13.21 10.39 10.23
C GLY A 44 -13.96 11.71 10.09
N GLY A 45 -14.17 12.43 11.20
CA GLY A 45 -14.71 13.79 11.18
C GLY A 45 -13.79 14.78 10.46
N ALA A 46 -12.47 14.69 10.68
CA ALA A 46 -11.48 15.50 9.99
C ALA A 46 -11.39 15.19 8.47
N LEU A 47 -11.84 14.01 8.05
CA LEU A 47 -12.00 13.61 6.65
C LEU A 47 -13.38 13.97 6.07
N GLY A 48 -14.23 14.66 6.83
CA GLY A 48 -15.57 15.08 6.40
C GLY A 48 -16.64 13.99 6.44
N ILE A 49 -16.40 12.87 7.14
CA ILE A 49 -17.36 11.79 7.28
C ILE A 49 -18.18 12.00 8.56
N THR A 50 -19.49 12.22 8.41
CA THR A 50 -20.41 12.52 9.53
C THR A 50 -20.87 11.28 10.29
N ASP A 51 -21.18 10.17 9.59
CA ASP A 51 -21.55 8.90 10.20
C ASP A 51 -20.48 7.83 9.94
N ILE A 52 -19.53 7.74 10.87
CA ILE A 52 -18.40 6.81 10.79
C ILE A 52 -18.86 5.35 10.78
N ARG A 53 -19.83 5.01 11.63
CA ARG A 53 -20.31 3.63 11.74
C ARG A 53 -20.94 3.18 10.42
N GLN A 54 -21.77 4.04 9.82
CA GLN A 54 -22.37 3.78 8.52
C GLN A 54 -21.28 3.68 7.44
N ALA A 55 -20.35 4.63 7.38
CA ALA A 55 -19.31 4.67 6.34
C ALA A 55 -18.40 3.43 6.36
N LEU A 56 -17.94 3.02 7.55
CA LEU A 56 -17.09 1.82 7.71
C LEU A 56 -17.87 0.51 7.60
N GLY A 57 -19.18 0.57 7.86
CA GLY A 57 -20.10 -0.56 7.77
C GLY A 57 -20.62 -0.81 6.35
N ALA A 58 -20.59 0.21 5.48
CA ALA A 58 -21.19 0.19 4.16
C ALA A 58 -20.64 -0.95 3.30
N GLN A 59 -21.56 -1.74 2.72
CA GLN A 59 -21.20 -2.88 1.89
C GLN A 59 -20.30 -2.50 0.69
N PRO A 60 -20.59 -1.41 -0.06
CA PRO A 60 -19.72 -0.98 -1.16
C PRO A 60 -18.26 -0.72 -0.74
N VAL A 61 -18.04 -0.15 0.46
CA VAL A 61 -16.70 0.11 1.00
C VAL A 61 -15.95 -1.19 1.29
N LYS A 62 -16.65 -2.17 1.88
CA LYS A 62 -16.08 -3.50 2.15
C LYS A 62 -15.75 -4.26 0.86
N ASP A 63 -16.63 -4.15 -0.14
CA ASP A 63 -16.44 -4.82 -1.42
C ASP A 63 -15.27 -4.22 -2.20
N ILE A 64 -15.11 -2.89 -2.19
CA ILE A 64 -13.92 -2.24 -2.75
C ILE A 64 -12.65 -2.72 -2.05
N LEU A 65 -12.63 -2.76 -0.72
CA LEU A 65 -11.45 -3.22 0.03
C LEU A 65 -11.08 -4.67 -0.33
N ARG A 66 -12.08 -5.54 -0.41
CA ARG A 66 -11.88 -6.94 -0.83
C ARG A 66 -11.31 -7.02 -2.24
N ARG A 67 -11.94 -6.35 -3.22
CA ARG A 67 -11.46 -6.34 -4.61
C ARG A 67 -10.03 -5.80 -4.73
N ASN A 68 -9.68 -4.74 -4.01
CA ASN A 68 -8.31 -4.21 -4.01
C ASN A 68 -7.31 -5.23 -3.43
N THR A 69 -7.73 -6.01 -2.43
CA THR A 69 -6.90 -7.06 -1.82
C THR A 69 -6.72 -8.23 -2.78
N ASP A 70 -7.80 -8.69 -3.42
CA ASP A 70 -7.78 -9.77 -4.40
C ASP A 70 -6.90 -9.38 -5.60
N GLN A 71 -7.03 -8.15 -6.11
CA GLN A 71 -6.18 -7.65 -7.19
C GLN A 71 -4.71 -7.60 -6.79
N ALA A 72 -4.38 -7.14 -5.58
CA ALA A 72 -2.99 -7.13 -5.11
C ALA A 72 -2.41 -8.55 -5.05
N ILE A 73 -3.20 -9.54 -4.64
CA ILE A 73 -2.78 -10.95 -4.64
C ILE A 73 -2.55 -11.45 -6.07
N GLU A 74 -3.47 -11.16 -7.00
CA GLU A 74 -3.35 -11.53 -8.41
C GLU A 74 -2.10 -10.92 -9.07
N ASP A 75 -1.76 -9.69 -8.72
CA ASP A 75 -0.56 -8.98 -9.21
C ASP A 75 0.75 -9.50 -8.55
N GLY A 76 0.64 -10.46 -7.63
CA GLY A 76 1.76 -11.02 -6.89
C GLY A 76 2.37 -10.04 -5.88
N VAL A 77 1.59 -9.06 -5.40
CA VAL A 77 2.03 -8.13 -4.36
C VAL A 77 2.27 -8.87 -3.05
N TYR A 78 3.44 -8.65 -2.48
CA TYR A 78 3.79 -9.05 -1.13
C TYR A 78 4.44 -7.87 -0.41
N GLY A 79 4.17 -7.76 0.90
CA GLY A 79 4.66 -6.65 1.72
C GLY A 79 4.16 -5.26 1.26
N VAL A 80 4.60 -4.23 1.98
CA VAL A 80 4.28 -2.82 1.67
C VAL A 80 5.49 -1.91 1.96
N PRO A 81 5.65 -0.78 1.24
CA PRO A 81 4.94 -0.46 -0.01
C PRO A 81 5.45 -1.34 -1.17
N THR A 82 4.55 -1.68 -2.09
CA THR A 82 4.89 -2.39 -3.32
C THR A 82 4.23 -1.66 -4.48
N THR A 83 5.00 -1.37 -5.52
CA THR A 83 4.52 -0.79 -6.78
C THR A 83 4.60 -1.85 -7.88
N VAL A 84 3.54 -2.00 -8.67
CA VAL A 84 3.48 -2.92 -9.81
C VAL A 84 3.40 -2.10 -11.09
N ILE A 85 4.34 -2.31 -12.02
CA ILE A 85 4.37 -1.67 -13.34
C ILE A 85 4.85 -2.69 -14.37
N ASP A 86 4.12 -2.87 -15.47
CA ASP A 86 4.48 -3.77 -16.57
C ASP A 86 4.85 -5.19 -16.13
N GLY A 87 4.21 -5.69 -15.07
CA GLY A 87 4.47 -7.01 -14.49
C GLY A 87 5.67 -7.09 -13.54
N TYR A 88 6.47 -6.02 -13.42
CA TYR A 88 7.52 -5.88 -12.42
C TYR A 88 6.96 -5.41 -11.08
N ARG A 89 7.57 -5.89 -9.99
CA ARG A 89 7.22 -5.54 -8.61
C ARG A 89 8.41 -4.86 -7.95
N PHE A 90 8.22 -3.62 -7.52
CA PHE A 90 9.18 -2.85 -6.74
C PHE A 90 8.71 -2.85 -5.29
N TRP A 91 9.27 -3.75 -4.48
CA TRP A 91 8.89 -3.93 -3.07
C TRP A 91 9.88 -3.23 -2.15
N GLY A 92 9.39 -2.26 -1.39
CA GLY A 92 10.18 -1.50 -0.42
C GLY A 92 10.41 -0.05 -0.83
N VAL A 93 10.63 0.83 0.16
CA VAL A 93 10.96 2.25 -0.06
C VAL A 93 12.37 2.39 -0.64
N ASP A 94 13.26 1.46 -0.33
CA ASP A 94 14.61 1.36 -0.89
C ASP A 94 14.63 1.07 -2.40
N GLN A 95 13.52 0.60 -2.98
CA GLN A 95 13.38 0.37 -4.42
C GLN A 95 12.91 1.61 -5.21
N MET A 96 12.65 2.74 -4.55
CA MET A 96 12.09 3.93 -5.22
C MET A 96 13.01 4.51 -6.29
N ASP A 97 14.33 4.45 -6.10
CA ASP A 97 15.30 4.92 -7.10
C ASP A 97 15.33 4.01 -8.34
N MET A 98 15.17 2.70 -8.14
CA MET A 98 15.07 1.71 -9.21
C MET A 98 13.76 1.89 -9.99
N LEU A 99 12.65 2.07 -9.27
CA LEU A 99 11.35 2.40 -9.85
C LEU A 99 11.43 3.68 -10.69
N ARG A 100 12.06 4.73 -10.17
CA ARG A 100 12.27 5.98 -10.90
C ARG A 100 13.09 5.78 -12.17
N SER A 101 14.16 4.97 -12.09
CA SER A 101 15.01 4.67 -13.25
C SER A 101 14.22 3.89 -14.32
N TYR A 102 13.40 2.92 -13.92
CA TYR A 102 12.53 2.17 -14.81
C TYR A 102 11.48 3.07 -15.50
N LEU A 103 10.87 3.99 -14.76
CA LEU A 103 9.92 4.96 -15.31
C LEU A 103 10.56 5.94 -16.31
N GLN A 104 11.86 6.18 -16.21
CA GLN A 104 12.62 7.02 -17.15
C GLN A 104 13.05 6.25 -18.40
N ASP A 105 13.45 4.99 -18.25
CA ASP A 105 13.76 4.08 -19.34
C ASP A 105 13.42 2.64 -18.95
N SER A 106 12.34 2.11 -19.50
CA SER A 106 11.86 0.75 -19.20
C SER A 106 12.84 -0.35 -19.65
N ARG A 107 13.78 -0.02 -20.55
CA ARG A 107 14.81 -0.94 -21.05
C ARG A 107 15.96 -1.14 -20.08
N VAL A 108 15.97 -0.48 -18.92
CA VAL A 108 17.04 -0.64 -17.91
C VAL A 108 17.25 -2.11 -17.52
N PHE A 109 16.18 -2.92 -17.53
CA PHE A 109 16.23 -4.36 -17.26
C PHE A 109 16.58 -5.23 -18.48
N ASP A 110 16.55 -4.68 -19.69
CA ASP A 110 16.93 -5.37 -20.94
C ASP A 110 18.43 -5.24 -21.25
N THR A 111 19.19 -4.60 -20.37
CA THR A 111 20.63 -4.42 -20.56
C THR A 111 21.38 -5.73 -20.40
N GLU A 112 22.47 -5.89 -21.15
CA GLU A 112 23.36 -7.05 -21.08
C GLU A 112 23.81 -7.36 -19.63
N ILE A 113 24.12 -6.31 -18.86
CA ILE A 113 24.52 -6.45 -17.45
C ILE A 113 23.37 -7.06 -16.62
N MET A 114 22.14 -6.60 -16.78
CA MET A 114 20.99 -7.13 -16.04
C MET A 114 20.66 -8.57 -16.44
N SER A 115 20.85 -8.93 -17.72
CA SER A 115 20.74 -10.32 -18.16
C SER A 115 21.76 -11.20 -17.43
N GLN A 116 23.02 -10.78 -17.36
CA GLN A 116 24.09 -11.54 -16.71
C GLN A 116 23.90 -11.70 -15.19
N LEU A 117 23.22 -10.76 -14.52
CA LEU A 117 22.91 -10.89 -13.09
C LEU A 117 22.01 -12.09 -12.79
N SER A 118 21.17 -12.51 -13.74
CA SER A 118 20.28 -13.67 -13.58
C SER A 118 21.05 -14.99 -13.57
N ASP A 119 22.25 -15.01 -14.16
CA ASP A 119 23.13 -16.18 -14.25
C ASP A 119 24.16 -16.25 -13.12
N LEU A 120 24.16 -15.26 -12.21
CA LEU A 120 25.09 -15.28 -11.09
C LEU A 120 24.79 -16.47 -10.15
N PRO A 121 25.81 -17.24 -9.75
CA PRO A 121 25.61 -18.38 -8.87
C PRO A 121 25.09 -17.91 -7.51
N SER A 122 24.07 -18.58 -6.99
CA SER A 122 23.62 -18.37 -5.61
C SER A 122 24.77 -18.68 -4.64
N GLY A 123 25.11 -17.76 -3.75
CA GLY A 123 26.27 -17.89 -2.85
C GLY A 123 26.20 -19.11 -1.93
N VAL A 124 25.38 -19.05 -0.89
CA VAL A 124 25.18 -20.18 0.04
C VAL A 124 23.71 -20.59 0.01
N SER A 125 23.43 -21.76 -0.55
CA SER A 125 22.10 -22.37 -0.48
C SER A 125 22.02 -23.21 0.79
N ARG A 126 21.02 -22.96 1.64
CA ARG A 126 20.72 -23.88 2.76
C ARG A 126 20.15 -25.17 2.19
N GLN A 127 20.83 -26.29 2.42
CA GLN A 127 20.26 -27.62 2.21
C GLN A 127 19.33 -27.91 3.39
N ASN A 128 18.06 -28.16 3.08
CA ASN A 128 17.08 -28.69 4.03
C ASN A 128 17.10 -30.22 3.98
#